data_AF-A0A377XCC7-F1
#
_entry.id   AF-A0A377XCC7-F1
#
_cell.length_a   1.000
_cell.length_b   1.000
_cell.length_c   1.000
_cell.angle_alpha   90.00
_cell.angle_beta   90.00
_cell.angle_gamma   90.00
#
_symmetry.space_group_name_H-M   'P 1'
#
loop_
_entity.id
_entity.type
_entity.pdbx_description
1 polymer ?
#
loop_
_entity_poly.entity_id
_entity_poly.type
_entity_poly.pdbx_seq_one_letter_code
_entity_poly.pdbx_strand_id
1 'polypeptide(L)'
;MAKGWNIDPAAFAGLVEDDVRLRQRTIAIQLLNEIVQRSPVGNPELWAINATAVQYNKAVGEWNESLYADPANLTKTGRLRKKVRVNDSMDIRQPAEYRAGTFRASHFVSIG
;
A
#
# COMPACT_ATOMS: atom_id res chain seq x y z
N MET A 1 26.94 -8.45 -56.37
CA MET A 1 25.70 -9.11 -55.92
C MET A 1 25.21 -8.39 -54.67
N ALA A 2 24.03 -7.78 -54.70
CA ALA A 2 23.47 -7.13 -53.51
C ALA A 2 23.23 -8.20 -52.44
N LYS A 3 23.69 -7.97 -51.20
CA LYS A 3 23.33 -8.80 -50.04
C LYS A 3 21.81 -8.68 -49.85
N GLY A 4 21.05 -9.58 -50.45
CA GLY A 4 19.61 -9.66 -50.29
C GLY A 4 19.25 -10.13 -48.89
N TRP A 5 18.15 -9.59 -48.36
CA TRP A 5 17.59 -10.03 -47.10
C TRP A 5 17.15 -11.50 -47.22
N ASN A 6 17.50 -12.34 -46.24
CA ASN A 6 17.04 -13.74 -46.20
C ASN A 6 15.55 -13.86 -45.83
N ILE A 7 14.94 -12.77 -45.34
CA ILE A 7 13.52 -12.70 -45.00
C ILE A 7 12.94 -11.42 -45.57
N ASP A 8 11.66 -11.44 -45.94
CA ASP A 8 10.98 -10.24 -46.40
C ASP A 8 11.05 -9.12 -45.33
N PRO A 9 11.48 -7.89 -45.66
CA PRO A 9 11.63 -6.82 -44.69
C PRO A 9 10.36 -6.50 -43.90
N ALA A 10 9.17 -6.67 -44.47
CA ALA A 10 7.92 -6.47 -43.73
C ALA A 10 7.67 -7.61 -42.73
N ALA A 11 7.97 -8.85 -43.10
CA ALA A 11 7.94 -9.98 -42.17
C ALA A 11 8.98 -9.81 -41.02
N PHE A 12 10.17 -9.28 -41.33
CA PHE A 12 11.16 -8.93 -40.30
C PHE A 12 10.65 -7.86 -39.34
N ALA A 13 10.02 -6.81 -39.87
CA ALA A 13 9.47 -5.74 -39.06
C ALA A 13 8.40 -6.26 -38.08
N GLY A 14 7.51 -7.15 -38.54
CA GLY A 14 6.50 -7.76 -37.67
C GLY A 14 7.10 -8.61 -36.54
N LEU A 15 8.12 -9.43 -36.85
CA LEU A 15 8.82 -10.21 -35.81
C LEU A 15 9.51 -9.33 -34.77
N VAL A 16 10.13 -8.23 -35.20
CA VAL A 16 10.77 -7.27 -34.29
C VAL A 16 9.73 -6.57 -33.42
N GLU A 17 8.57 -6.21 -33.97
CA GLU A 17 7.47 -5.59 -33.23
C GLU A 17 6.96 -6.51 -32.10
N ASP A 18 6.72 -7.78 -32.41
CA ASP A 18 6.29 -8.77 -31.42
C ASP A 18 7.34 -9.00 -30.32
N ASP A 19 8.62 -9.16 -30.69
CA ASP A 19 9.71 -9.35 -29.74
C ASP A 19 9.89 -8.14 -28.82
N VAL A 20 9.80 -6.92 -29.37
CA VAL A 20 9.87 -5.68 -28.60
C VAL A 20 8.71 -5.60 -27.63
N ARG A 21 7.48 -5.94 -28.06
CA ARG A 21 6.30 -5.95 -27.20
C ARG A 21 6.42 -6.94 -26.04
N LEU A 22 6.91 -8.16 -26.30
CA LEU A 22 7.16 -9.16 -25.27
C LEU A 22 8.23 -8.69 -24.26
N ARG A 23 9.29 -8.06 -24.76
CA ARG A 23 10.37 -7.50 -23.92
C ARG A 23 9.84 -6.38 -23.03
N GLN A 24 9.06 -5.45 -23.59
CA GLN A 24 8.42 -4.35 -22.84
C GLN A 24 7.53 -4.89 -21.72
N ARG A 25 6.72 -5.91 -22.00
CA ARG A 25 5.87 -6.55 -20.99
C ARG A 25 6.69 -7.18 -19.87
N THR A 26 7.77 -7.86 -20.21
CA THR A 26 8.66 -8.51 -19.23
C THR A 26 9.30 -7.47 -18.29
N ILE A 27 9.81 -6.37 -18.86
CA ILE A 27 10.43 -5.28 -18.08
C ILE A 27 9.39 -4.63 -17.17
N ALA A 28 8.19 -4.34 -17.67
CA ALA A 28 7.12 -3.76 -16.87
C ALA A 28 6.73 -4.65 -15.67
N ILE A 29 6.60 -5.97 -15.89
CA ILE A 29 6.31 -6.92 -14.81
C ILE A 29 7.44 -6.94 -13.77
N GLN A 30 8.70 -6.94 -14.21
CA GLN A 30 9.84 -6.92 -13.30
C GLN A 30 9.88 -5.66 -12.42
N LEU A 31 9.66 -4.48 -13.03
CA LEU A 31 9.59 -3.21 -12.30
C LEU A 31 8.43 -3.18 -11.30
N LEU A 32 7.24 -3.65 -11.70
CA LEU A 32 6.07 -3.72 -10.82
C LEU A 32 6.31 -4.69 -9.65
N ASN A 33 6.91 -5.85 -9.91
CA ASN A 33 7.27 -6.80 -8.86
C ASN A 33 8.27 -6.20 -7.87
N GLU A 34 9.27 -5.46 -8.36
CA GLU A 34 10.24 -4.78 -7.50
C GLU A 34 9.57 -3.71 -6.62
N ILE A 35 8.61 -2.95 -7.17
CA ILE A 35 7.80 -2.00 -6.40
C ILE A 35 7.00 -2.75 -5.32
N VAL A 36 6.36 -3.87 -5.63
CA VAL A 36 5.60 -4.67 -4.65
C VAL A 36 6.51 -5.21 -3.54
N GLN A 37 7.69 -5.73 -3.88
CA GLN A 37 8.63 -6.33 -2.92
C GLN A 37 9.31 -5.29 -2.03
N ARG A 38 9.65 -4.11 -2.58
CA ARG A 38 10.20 -2.99 -1.81
C ARG A 38 9.12 -2.19 -1.09
N SER A 39 7.86 -2.33 -1.50
CA SER A 39 6.74 -1.68 -0.84
C SER A 39 6.58 -2.28 0.55
N PRO A 40 6.45 -1.44 1.58
CA PRO A 40 6.19 -1.91 2.94
C PRO A 40 4.86 -2.66 3.06
N VAL A 41 4.00 -2.65 2.03
CA VAL A 41 2.66 -3.26 2.02
C VAL A 41 2.71 -4.79 1.76
N GLY A 42 3.86 -5.37 1.43
CA GLY A 42 3.99 -6.79 1.06
C GLY A 42 4.60 -7.74 2.10
N ASN A 43 5.14 -7.24 3.22
CA ASN A 43 5.81 -8.06 4.23
C ASN A 43 4.90 -8.32 5.46
N PRO A 44 4.40 -9.56 5.66
CA PRO A 44 3.47 -9.88 6.75
C PRO A 44 4.08 -9.67 8.14
N GLU A 45 5.38 -9.92 8.33
CA GLU A 45 6.04 -9.76 9.63
C GLU A 45 6.15 -8.28 10.03
N LEU A 46 6.42 -7.40 9.07
CA LEU A 46 6.43 -5.94 9.31
C LEU A 46 5.03 -5.38 9.59
N TRP A 47 3.99 -6.00 9.03
CA TRP A 47 2.60 -5.59 9.24
C TRP A 47 1.93 -6.21 10.47
N ALA A 48 2.43 -7.33 10.99
CA ALA A 48 1.86 -7.96 12.19
C ALA A 48 1.85 -6.99 13.38
N ILE A 49 2.91 -6.18 13.50
CA ILE A 49 3.03 -5.13 14.51
C ILE A 49 1.99 -4.02 14.29
N ASN A 50 1.81 -3.56 13.04
CA ASN A 50 0.79 -2.56 12.70
C ASN A 50 -0.63 -3.08 12.93
N ALA A 51 -0.91 -4.35 12.57
CA ALA A 51 -2.19 -4.99 12.82
C ALA A 51 -2.48 -5.06 14.32
N THR A 52 -1.47 -5.43 15.11
CA THR A 52 -1.56 -5.43 16.59
C THR A 52 -1.86 -4.02 17.11
N ALA A 53 -1.18 -2.99 16.60
CA ALA A 53 -1.44 -1.59 16.98
C ALA A 53 -2.86 -1.14 16.63
N VAL A 54 -3.37 -1.52 15.46
CA VAL A 54 -4.75 -1.23 15.06
C VAL A 54 -5.75 -1.89 16.01
N GLN A 55 -5.54 -3.17 16.34
CA GLN A 55 -6.42 -3.89 17.29
C GLN A 55 -6.36 -3.28 18.68
N TYR A 56 -5.16 -2.90 19.15
CA TYR A 56 -4.98 -2.24 20.44
C TYR A 56 -5.72 -0.90 20.49
N ASN A 57 -5.54 -0.05 19.48
CA ASN A 57 -6.23 1.25 19.39
C ASN A 57 -7.75 1.08 19.34
N LYS A 58 -8.24 0.02 18.67
CA LYS A 58 -9.66 -0.34 18.66
C LYS A 58 -10.15 -0.70 20.07
N ALA A 59 -9.41 -1.53 20.80
CA ALA A 59 -9.74 -1.90 22.18
C ALA A 59 -9.78 -0.68 23.13
N VAL A 60 -8.84 0.27 22.99
CA VAL A 60 -8.86 1.54 23.74
C VAL A 60 -10.11 2.37 23.41
N GLY A 61 -10.52 2.38 22.13
CA GLY A 61 -11.77 2.99 21.68
C GLY A 61 -13.00 2.34 22.31
N GLU A 62 -13.13 1.03 22.20
CA GLU A 62 -14.23 0.24 22.78
C GLU A 62 -14.33 0.40 24.30
N TRP A 63 -13.19 0.44 24.99
CA TRP A 63 -13.15 0.75 26.42
C TRP A 63 -13.71 2.15 26.70
N ASN A 64 -13.27 3.16 25.95
CA ASN A 64 -13.80 4.52 26.08
C ASN A 64 -15.29 4.61 25.77
N GLU A 65 -15.80 3.82 24.83
CA GLU A 65 -17.23 3.72 24.53
C GLU A 65 -18.01 3.13 25.70
N SER A 66 -17.49 2.09 26.35
CA SER A 66 -18.12 1.49 27.54
C SER A 66 -18.27 2.49 28.70
N LEU A 67 -17.36 3.46 28.82
CA LEU A 67 -17.39 4.48 29.87
C LEU A 67 -18.56 5.46 29.73
N TYR A 68 -19.20 5.56 28.56
CA TYR A 68 -20.42 6.37 28.38
C TYR A 68 -21.65 5.79 29.08
N ALA A 69 -21.61 4.50 29.48
CA ALA A 69 -22.73 3.86 30.18
C ALA A 69 -22.95 4.45 31.59
N ASP A 70 -21.92 5.05 32.20
CA ASP A 70 -22.00 5.67 33.52
C ASP A 70 -22.23 7.19 33.39
N PRO A 71 -23.38 7.72 33.85
CA PRO A 71 -23.67 9.15 33.83
C PRO A 71 -22.66 10.01 34.61
N ALA A 72 -21.98 9.45 35.63
CA ALA A 72 -20.98 10.17 36.41
C ALA A 72 -19.74 10.54 35.58
N ASN A 73 -19.43 9.73 34.56
CA ASN A 73 -18.30 9.92 33.66
C ASN A 73 -18.52 11.01 32.63
N LEU A 74 -19.76 11.51 32.50
CA LEU A 74 -20.14 12.49 31.51
C LEU A 74 -20.04 13.92 32.04
N THR A 75 -19.72 14.84 31.14
CA THR A 75 -19.89 16.28 31.35
C THR A 75 -21.38 16.64 31.27
N LYS A 76 -21.74 17.86 31.68
CA LYS A 76 -23.11 18.39 31.51
C LYS A 76 -23.61 18.36 30.06
N THR A 77 -22.71 18.25 29.08
CA THR A 77 -22.99 18.20 27.65
C THR A 77 -23.00 16.77 27.07
N GLY A 78 -22.91 15.74 27.92
CA GLY A 78 -22.95 14.34 27.48
C GLY A 78 -21.66 13.80 26.87
N ARG A 79 -20.53 14.54 26.98
CA ARG A 79 -19.21 14.07 26.54
C ARG A 79 -18.47 13.38 27.67
N LEU A 80 -17.64 12.38 27.35
CA LEU A 80 -16.78 11.77 28.36
C LEU A 80 -15.80 12.80 28.95
N ARG A 81 -15.66 12.81 30.28
CA ARG A 81 -14.73 13.69 30.98
C ARG A 81 -13.28 13.38 30.60
N LYS A 82 -12.47 14.41 30.38
CA LYS A 82 -11.05 14.27 29.99
C LYS A 82 -10.22 13.42 30.96
N LYS A 83 -10.50 13.49 32.26
CA LYS A 83 -9.80 12.69 33.30
C LYS A 83 -10.15 11.20 33.27
N VAL A 84 -11.33 10.86 32.73
CA VAL A 84 -11.86 9.49 32.68
C VAL A 84 -11.49 8.82 31.37
N ARG A 85 -11.43 9.59 30.27
CA ARG A 85 -11.02 9.09 28.96
C ARG A 85 -9.60 8.56 28.99
N VAL A 86 -9.43 7.31 28.55
CA VAL A 86 -8.13 6.70 28.32
C VAL A 86 -7.54 7.24 27.01
N ASN A 87 -6.31 7.74 27.08
CA ASN A 87 -5.54 8.16 25.92
C ASN A 87 -4.24 7.35 25.89
N ASP A 88 -4.36 6.12 25.40
CA ASP A 88 -3.27 5.16 25.32
C ASP A 88 -3.14 4.65 23.87
N SER A 89 -1.91 4.34 23.49
CA SER A 89 -1.54 3.86 22.17
C SER A 89 -0.20 3.15 22.26
N MET A 90 0.03 2.13 21.42
CA MET A 90 1.36 1.51 21.34
C MET A 90 2.46 2.52 20.95
N ASP A 91 3.70 2.29 21.38
CA ASP A 91 4.88 3.13 21.06
C ASP A 91 5.33 3.06 19.59
N ILE A 92 4.48 2.51 18.71
CA ILE A 92 4.74 2.39 17.28
C ILE A 92 4.39 3.72 16.63
N ARG A 93 5.43 4.45 16.21
CA ARG A 93 5.28 5.71 15.47
C ARG A 93 5.77 5.52 14.06
N GLN A 94 5.11 6.19 13.13
CA GLN A 94 5.64 6.30 11.78
C GLN A 94 7.02 6.98 11.83
N PRO A 95 7.99 6.54 11.01
CA PRO A 95 9.25 7.26 10.84
C PRO A 95 8.99 8.71 10.41
N ALA A 96 9.82 9.66 10.85
CA ALA A 96 9.64 11.08 10.56
C ALA A 96 9.59 11.39 9.05
N GLU A 97 10.30 10.60 8.24
CA GLU A 97 10.37 10.75 6.79
C GLU A 97 9.35 9.87 6.04
N TYR A 98 8.60 9.03 6.75
CA TYR A 98 7.60 8.16 6.14
C TYR A 98 6.36 8.95 5.74
N ARG A 99 6.14 9.10 4.43
CA ARG A 99 4.88 9.60 3.88
C ARG A 99 4.00 8.43 3.46
N ALA A 100 3.12 7.99 4.35
CA ALA A 100 2.09 7.02 4.01
C ALA A 100 1.10 7.64 3.00
N GLY A 101 0.79 6.94 1.91
CA GLY A 101 -0.49 7.12 1.23
C GLY A 101 -0.57 7.99 -0.03
N THR A 102 0.42 8.00 -0.93
CA THR A 102 0.18 8.49 -2.31
C THR A 102 0.81 7.63 -3.40
N PHE A 103 0.54 6.33 -3.38
CA PHE A 103 0.53 5.52 -4.60
C PHE A 103 -0.92 5.33 -5.08
N ARG A 104 -1.71 6.42 -5.09
CA ARG A 104 -2.99 6.40 -5.80
C ARG A 104 -2.67 6.39 -7.30
N ALA A 105 -3.19 5.39 -8.02
CA ALA A 105 -3.03 5.19 -9.46
C ALA A 105 -1.62 4.79 -9.99
N SER A 106 -0.66 4.38 -9.15
CA SER A 106 0.66 3.94 -9.63
C SER A 106 0.70 2.55 -10.28
N HIS A 107 -0.42 1.81 -10.25
CA HIS A 107 -0.52 0.44 -10.76
C HIS A 107 -1.27 0.35 -12.10
N PHE A 108 -1.73 1.49 -12.65
CA PHE A 108 -2.31 1.51 -14.00
C PHE A 108 -1.17 1.60 -15.02
N VAL A 109 -0.65 0.45 -15.42
CA VAL A 109 0.22 0.35 -16.59
C VAL A 109 -0.64 -0.18 -17.73
N SER A 110 -0.93 0.67 -18.70
CA SER A 110 -1.42 0.22 -20.01
C SER A 110 -0.21 -0.19 -20.83
N ILE A 111 -0.17 -1.45 -21.25
CA ILE A 111 0.82 -1.95 -22.21
C ILE A 111 0.06 -2.11 -23.52
N GLY A 112 0.47 -1.35 -24.55
CA GLY A 112 -0.09 -1.40 -25.90
C GLY A 112 -0.11 -2.81 -26.49
#